data_AF-A0A527Z7I2-F1
#
_entry.id   AF-A0A527Z7I2-F1
#
_cell.length_a   1.000
_cell.length_b   1.000
_cell.length_c   1.000
_cell.angle_alpha   90.00
_cell.angle_beta   90.00
_cell.angle_gamma   90.00
#
_symmetry.space_group_name_H-M   'P 1'
#
loop_
_entity.id
_entity.type
_entity.pdbx_description
1 polymer ?
#
loop_
_entity_poly.entity_id
_entity_poly.type
_entity_poly.pdbx_seq_one_letter_code
_entity_poly.pdbx_strand_id
1 'polypeptide(L)'
;RPSGGVLSLLPPPQVSDHSIVIAGRTLNYQAKAGTLSLLSGKGDVTAEIFHVAYTLRPEPSREPDPRRPITFVFNGGPGAASAYLHLGALGPR
;
A
#
# COMPACT_ATOMS: atom_id res chain seq x y z
N ARG A 1 15.98 5.13 -4.42
CA ARG A 1 15.84 6.02 -3.25
C ARG A 1 16.17 7.42 -3.74
N PRO A 2 15.31 8.43 -3.54
CA PRO A 2 15.59 9.78 -4.03
C PRO A 2 16.93 10.26 -3.47
N SER A 3 17.87 10.60 -4.37
CA SER A 3 19.20 11.08 -4.03
C SER A 3 19.18 12.60 -4.00
N GLY A 4 18.96 13.17 -2.81
CA GLY A 4 18.99 14.62 -2.56
C GLY A 4 17.62 15.28 -2.40
N GLY A 5 17.63 16.49 -1.84
CA GLY A 5 16.42 17.31 -1.63
C GLY A 5 15.50 16.82 -0.50
N VAL A 6 14.37 17.51 -0.30
CA VAL A 6 13.40 17.21 0.78
C VAL A 6 12.82 15.80 0.71
N LEU A 7 12.74 15.19 -0.47
CA LEU A 7 12.25 13.81 -0.65
C LEU A 7 13.16 12.77 0.01
N SER A 8 14.44 13.08 0.21
CA SER A 8 15.38 12.19 0.91
C SER A 8 15.09 12.06 2.42
N LEU A 9 14.28 12.97 2.98
CA LEU A 9 13.87 12.95 4.40
C LEU A 9 12.70 12.00 4.65
N LEU A 10 12.08 11.45 3.60
CA LEU A 10 10.99 10.50 3.76
C LEU A 10 11.48 9.22 4.45
N PRO A 11 10.71 8.66 5.39
CA PRO A 11 11.08 7.44 6.08
C PRO A 11 11.11 6.26 5.10
N PRO A 12 11.91 5.21 5.39
CA PRO A 12 11.82 3.98 4.63
C PRO A 12 10.44 3.33 4.82
N PRO A 13 9.96 2.52 3.85
CA PRO A 13 8.70 1.80 3.98
C PRO A 13 8.65 0.98 5.27
N GLN A 14 7.52 1.06 5.96
CA GLN A 14 7.24 0.27 7.16
C GLN A 14 6.35 -0.91 6.79
N VAL A 15 6.68 -2.07 7.33
CA VAL A 15 6.03 -3.34 7.00
C VAL A 15 5.69 -4.06 8.30
N SER A 16 4.47 -4.59 8.38
CA SER A 16 4.00 -5.38 9.53
C SER A 16 3.13 -6.54 9.05
N ASP A 17 3.19 -7.66 9.77
CA ASP A 17 2.40 -8.85 9.48
C ASP A 17 1.21 -8.95 10.44
N HIS A 18 0.06 -9.34 9.90
CA HIS A 18 -1.24 -9.34 10.58
C HIS A 18 -2.08 -10.54 10.15
N SER A 19 -3.18 -10.78 10.87
CA SER A 19 -4.17 -11.80 10.53
C SER A 19 -5.58 -11.28 10.78
N ILE A 20 -6.54 -11.71 9.97
CA ILE A 20 -7.95 -11.36 10.10
C ILE A 20 -8.84 -12.57 9.76
N VAL A 21 -9.96 -12.73 10.44
CA VAL A 21 -10.95 -13.77 10.14
C VAL A 21 -12.09 -13.17 9.33
N ILE A 22 -12.29 -13.64 8.10
CA ILE A 22 -13.37 -13.20 7.20
C ILE A 22 -14.14 -14.43 6.72
N ALA A 23 -15.46 -14.45 6.96
CA ALA A 23 -16.34 -15.55 6.57
C ALA A 23 -15.80 -16.93 7.02
N GLY A 24 -15.32 -17.02 8.27
CA GLY A 24 -14.80 -18.25 8.86
C GLY A 24 -13.41 -18.67 8.37
N ARG A 25 -12.74 -17.87 7.53
CA ARG A 25 -11.37 -18.14 7.05
C ARG A 25 -10.39 -17.14 7.64
N THR A 26 -9.31 -17.64 8.22
CA THR A 26 -8.16 -16.83 8.62
C THR A 26 -7.37 -16.41 7.39
N LEU A 27 -7.10 -15.12 7.26
CA LEU A 27 -6.29 -14.54 6.21
C LEU A 27 -5.07 -13.88 6.85
N ASN A 28 -3.90 -14.44 6.58
CA ASN A 28 -2.63 -13.84 6.95
C ASN A 28 -2.22 -12.82 5.89
N TYR A 29 -1.90 -11.59 6.30
CA TYR A 29 -1.59 -10.52 5.36
C TYR A 29 -0.48 -9.62 5.89
N GLN A 30 0.19 -8.93 4.96
CA GLN A 30 1.18 -7.92 5.25
C GLN A 30 0.58 -6.53 4.99
N ALA A 31 0.74 -5.62 5.93
CA ALA A 31 0.46 -4.20 5.77
C ALA A 31 1.78 -3.45 5.50
N LYS A 32 1.83 -2.70 4.40
CA LYS A 32 2.99 -1.89 4.01
C LYS A 32 2.59 -0.44 3.83
N ALA A 33 3.19 0.46 4.61
CA ALA A 33 3.12 1.90 4.39
C ALA A 33 4.42 2.38 3.74
N GLY A 34 4.35 3.14 2.66
CA GLY A 34 5.54 3.58 1.93
C GLY A 34 5.23 4.63 0.87
N THR A 35 6.22 4.92 0.03
CA THR A 35 6.06 5.86 -1.08
C THR A 35 6.41 5.22 -2.43
N LEU A 36 5.74 5.70 -3.46
CA LEU A 36 5.98 5.37 -4.86
C LEU A 36 6.55 6.59 -5.58
N SER A 37 7.77 6.47 -6.10
CA SER A 37 8.43 7.52 -6.85
C SER A 37 7.78 7.71 -8.22
N LEU A 38 7.43 8.96 -8.54
CA LEU A 38 7.09 9.38 -9.90
C LEU A 38 8.35 9.88 -10.59
N LEU A 39 8.65 9.33 -11.76
CA LEU A 39 9.85 9.66 -12.53
C LEU A 39 9.50 10.58 -13.69
N SER A 40 10.37 11.54 -13.97
CA SER A 40 10.33 12.30 -15.24
C SER A 40 10.78 11.42 -16.41
N GLY A 41 10.59 11.90 -17.64
CA GLY A 41 11.14 11.25 -18.83
C GLY A 41 12.67 11.11 -18.85
N LYS A 42 13.38 11.82 -17.96
CA LYS A 42 14.85 11.72 -17.79
C LYS A 42 15.25 10.76 -16.67
N GLY A 43 14.30 10.20 -15.94
CA GLY A 43 14.54 9.28 -14.82
C GLY A 43 14.65 9.96 -13.45
N ASP A 44 14.65 11.29 -13.39
CA ASP A 44 14.65 12.02 -12.11
C ASP A 44 13.35 11.83 -11.34
N VAL A 45 13.43 11.64 -10.02
CA VAL A 45 12.25 11.59 -9.14
C VAL A 45 11.65 12.99 -9.02
N THR A 46 10.40 13.16 -9.46
CA THR A 46 9.70 14.45 -9.43
C THR A 46 8.69 14.56 -8.29
N ALA A 47 8.19 13.43 -7.80
CA ALA A 47 7.27 13.36 -6.68
C ALA A 47 7.28 11.96 -6.04
N GLU A 48 6.71 11.88 -4.84
CA GLU A 48 6.54 10.65 -4.07
C GLU A 48 5.07 10.55 -3.65
N ILE A 49 4.41 9.45 -4.00
CA ILE A 49 3.03 9.18 -3.60
C ILE A 49 3.05 8.26 -2.39
N PHE A 50 2.58 8.74 -1.25
CA PHE A 50 2.36 7.88 -0.09
C PHE A 50 1.21 6.89 -0.34
N HIS A 51 1.42 5.64 0.04
CA HIS A 51 0.42 4.58 -0.05
C HIS A 51 0.45 3.65 1.16
N VAL A 52 -0.68 2.97 1.40
CA VAL A 52 -0.75 1.78 2.26
C VAL A 52 -1.28 0.62 1.43
N ALA A 53 -0.58 -0.51 1.48
CA ALA A 53 -0.92 -1.72 0.74
C ALA A 53 -1.15 -2.90 1.69
N TYR A 54 -2.16 -3.70 1.40
CA TYR A 54 -2.50 -4.92 2.11
C TYR A 54 -2.37 -6.12 1.18
N THR A 55 -1.40 -6.97 1.45
CA THR A 55 -1.06 -8.10 0.58
C THR A 55 -1.25 -9.39 1.34
N LEU A 56 -2.09 -10.29 0.83
CA LEU A 56 -2.24 -11.63 1.41
C LEU A 56 -0.90 -12.37 1.33
N ARG A 57 -0.54 -13.06 2.41
CA ARG A 57 0.65 -13.91 2.44
C ARG A 57 0.39 -15.18 1.63
N PRO A 58 1.39 -15.70 0.90
CA PRO A 58 1.31 -17.02 0.30
C PRO A 58 1.07 -18.07 1.40
N GLU A 59 0.14 -18.98 1.16
CA GLU A 59 -0.09 -20.13 2.04
C GLU A 59 0.66 -21.33 1.45
N PRO A 60 1.44 -22.10 2.22
CA PRO A 60 2.21 -23.23 1.69
C PRO A 60 1.35 -24.28 0.97
N SER A 61 0.09 -24.40 1.35
CA SER A 61 -0.88 -25.35 0.81
C SER A 61 -1.67 -24.82 -0.39
N ARG A 62 -1.41 -23.57 -0.82
CA ARG A 62 -2.23 -22.92 -1.85
C ARG A 62 -1.44 -21.92 -2.69
N GLU A 63 -1.36 -22.23 -3.97
CA GLU A 63 -0.82 -21.31 -4.98
C GLU A 63 -1.66 -20.02 -5.07
N PRO A 64 -1.03 -18.85 -5.30
CA PRO A 64 -1.74 -17.60 -5.56
C PRO A 64 -2.68 -17.75 -6.76
N ASP A 65 -3.95 -17.38 -6.61
CA ASP A 65 -4.88 -17.35 -7.74
C ASP A 65 -4.55 -16.13 -8.63
N PRO A 66 -4.08 -16.33 -9.88
CA PRO A 66 -3.71 -15.23 -10.76
C PRO A 66 -4.91 -14.35 -11.16
N ARG A 67 -6.15 -14.83 -10.92
CA ARG A 67 -7.39 -14.08 -11.22
C ARG A 67 -7.82 -13.18 -10.07
N ARG A 68 -7.14 -13.21 -8.91
CA ARG A 68 -7.50 -12.36 -7.79
C ARG A 68 -7.27 -10.89 -8.16
N PRO A 69 -8.29 -10.01 -8.08
CA PRO A 69 -8.14 -8.62 -8.49
C PRO A 69 -7.28 -7.82 -7.52
N ILE A 70 -6.62 -6.79 -8.04
CA ILE A 70 -6.00 -5.72 -7.26
C ILE A 70 -7.00 -4.57 -7.21
N THR A 71 -7.30 -4.07 -6.01
CA THR A 71 -8.18 -2.91 -5.83
C THR A 71 -7.34 -1.71 -5.42
N PHE A 72 -7.53 -0.60 -6.13
CA PHE A 72 -6.96 0.70 -5.78
C PHE A 72 -8.05 1.59 -5.23
N VAL A 73 -7.74 2.35 -4.19
CA VAL A 73 -8.67 3.23 -3.51
C VAL A 73 -8.04 4.61 -3.42
N PHE A 74 -8.77 5.61 -3.90
CA PHE A 74 -8.37 7.01 -3.89
C PHE A 74 -9.48 7.83 -3.26
N ASN A 75 -9.12 8.78 -2.41
CA ASN A 75 -10.08 9.77 -1.94
C ASN A 75 -10.41 10.79 -3.04
N GLY A 76 -11.63 11.34 -2.95
CA GLY A 76 -12.12 12.38 -3.86
C GLY A 76 -11.84 13.79 -3.36
N GLY A 77 -12.53 14.77 -3.99
CA GLY A 77 -12.21 16.19 -3.85
C GLY A 77 -10.80 16.51 -4.39
N PRO A 78 -10.40 17.78 -4.45
CA PRO A 78 -8.99 18.11 -4.64
C PRO A 78 -8.29 18.18 -3.28
N GLY A 79 -7.27 17.33 -3.09
CA GLY A 79 -6.35 17.41 -1.94
C GLY A 79 -6.74 16.64 -0.67
N ALA A 80 -7.87 15.93 -0.64
CA ALA A 80 -8.22 15.11 0.53
C ALA A 80 -7.37 13.83 0.59
N ALA A 81 -6.82 13.54 1.77
CA ALA A 81 -5.95 12.37 1.96
C ALA A 81 -6.73 11.05 1.90
N SER A 82 -6.21 10.03 1.21
CA SER A 82 -6.74 8.66 1.21
C SER A 82 -6.85 8.00 2.60
N ALA A 83 -6.18 8.58 3.62
CA ALA A 83 -6.27 8.15 5.01
C ALA A 83 -7.72 8.07 5.54
N TYR A 84 -8.63 8.95 5.08
CA TYR A 84 -10.03 8.90 5.51
C TYR A 84 -10.76 7.63 5.05
N LEU A 85 -10.54 7.18 3.81
CA LEU A 85 -11.12 5.92 3.34
C LEU A 85 -10.44 4.74 4.00
N HIS A 86 -9.13 4.85 4.20
CA HIS A 86 -8.33 3.82 4.82
C HIS A 86 -8.78 3.53 6.26
N LEU A 87 -8.90 4.55 7.11
CA LEU A 87 -9.32 4.37 8.51
C LEU A 87 -10.84 4.25 8.67
N GLY A 88 -11.61 4.92 7.80
CA GLY A 88 -13.06 5.05 7.97
C GLY A 88 -13.90 4.01 7.25
N ALA A 89 -13.39 3.37 6.19
CA ALA A 89 -14.22 2.56 5.30
C ALA A 89 -13.61 1.21 4.89
N LEU A 90 -12.39 1.21 4.35
CA LEU A 90 -11.88 0.08 3.55
C LEU A 90 -10.61 -0.58 4.13
N GLY A 91 -10.07 -0.05 5.24
CA GLY A 91 -8.99 -0.70 5.97
C GLY A 91 -9.46 -2.00 6.66
N PRO A 92 -8.57 -2.99 6.82
CA PRO A 92 -8.84 -4.17 7.66
C PRO A 92 -9.17 -3.74 9.10
N ARG A 93 -10.12 -4.46 9.72
CA ARG A 93 -10.50 -4.32 11.13
C ARG A 93 -10.04 -5.52 11.94
#